data_AF-A0A929UMA9-F1
#
_entry.id   AF-A0A929UMA9-F1
#
_cell.length_a   1.000
_cell.length_b   1.000
_cell.length_c   1.000
_cell.angle_alpha   90.00
_cell.angle_beta   90.00
_cell.angle_gamma   90.00
#
_symmetry.space_group_name_H-M   'P 1'
#
loop_
_entity.id
_entity.type
_entity.pdbx_description
1 polymer ?
#
loop_
_entity_poly.entity_id
_entity_poly.type
_entity_poly.pdbx_seq_one_letter_code
_entity_poly.pdbx_strand_id
1 'polypeptide(L)'
;MIATRMKQNRVQISTLLLPGVILFLLFTVYPILKLFYMSFFSGELWESAGASFCGMQNYYKVLKDETFQIALQNTLVYTFL
;
A
#
# COMPACT_ATOMS: atom_id res chain seq x y z
N MET A 1 5.93 42.76 11.31
CA MET A 1 5.31 42.64 9.97
C MET A 1 5.83 41.43 9.16
N ILE A 2 7.10 41.00 9.31
CA ILE A 2 7.68 39.85 8.55
C ILE A 2 7.16 38.48 9.02
N ALA A 3 7.02 38.24 10.33
CA ALA A 3 6.56 36.96 10.88
C ALA A 3 5.11 36.60 10.47
N THR A 4 4.24 37.59 10.32
CA THR A 4 2.84 37.41 9.90
C THR A 4 2.74 36.86 8.48
N ARG A 5 3.57 37.35 7.55
CA ARG A 5 3.63 36.85 6.16
C ARG A 5 4.07 35.39 6.08
N MET A 6 5.05 34.97 6.90
CA MET A 6 5.51 33.57 6.91
C MET A 6 4.42 32.61 7.40
N LYS A 7 3.66 32.99 8.44
CA LYS A 7 2.54 32.18 8.94
C LYS A 7 1.40 32.10 7.92
N GLN A 8 1.09 33.21 7.25
CA GLN A 8 0.02 33.29 6.25
C GLN A 8 0.36 32.48 4.99
N ASN A 9 1.62 32.49 4.55
CA ASN A 9 2.09 31.64 3.45
C ASN A 9 2.01 30.15 3.80
N ARG A 10 2.36 29.74 5.03
CA ARG A 10 2.25 28.33 5.46
C ARG A 10 0.80 27.84 5.45
N VAL A 11 -0.14 28.64 5.96
CA VAL A 11 -1.56 28.28 5.95
C VAL A 11 -2.08 28.16 4.52
N GLN A 12 -1.74 29.10 3.63
CA GLN A 12 -2.11 29.04 2.21
C GLN A 12 -1.56 27.79 1.51
N ILE A 13 -0.28 27.47 1.72
CA ILE A 13 0.36 26.27 1.17
C ILE A 13 -0.33 25.01 1.70
N SER A 14 -0.56 24.92 3.02
CA SER A 14 -1.25 23.78 3.63
C SER A 14 -2.67 23.60 3.09
N THR A 15 -3.44 24.68 2.93
CA THR A 15 -4.81 24.61 2.40
C THR A 15 -4.84 24.19 0.93
N LEU A 16 -3.85 24.59 0.13
CA LEU A 16 -3.75 24.18 -1.27
C LEU A 16 -3.32 22.72 -1.43
N LEU A 17 -2.43 22.23 -0.55
CA LEU A 17 -1.95 20.84 -0.57
C LEU A 17 -2.95 19.85 0.05
N LEU A 18 -3.72 20.28 1.06
CA LEU A 18 -4.69 19.48 1.80
C LEU A 18 -5.59 18.61 0.91
N PRO A 19 -6.29 19.14 -0.12
CA PRO A 19 -7.16 18.32 -0.96
C PRO A 19 -6.38 17.22 -1.70
N GLY A 20 -5.18 17.51 -2.21
CA GLY A 20 -4.33 16.52 -2.86
C GLY A 20 -3.86 15.43 -1.90
N VAL A 21 -3.44 15.83 -0.69
CA VAL A 21 -3.05 14.88 0.37
C VAL A 21 -4.22 13.99 0.79
N ILE A 22 -5.42 14.56 0.95
CA ILE A 22 -6.63 13.79 1.28
C ILE A 22 -6.91 12.74 0.20
N LEU A 23 -6.88 13.13 -1.08
CA LEU A 23 -7.09 12.19 -2.18
C LEU A 23 -6.02 11.09 -2.21
N PHE A 24 -4.75 11.45 -2.02
CA PHE A 24 -3.65 10.48 -1.96
C PHE A 24 -3.84 9.50 -0.78
N LEU A 25 -4.22 9.98 0.39
CA LEU A 25 -4.48 9.13 1.54
C LEU A 25 -5.67 8.18 1.29
N LEU A 26 -6.76 8.68 0.71
CA LEU A 26 -7.98 7.89 0.47
C LEU A 26 -7.82 6.87 -0.66
N PHE A 27 -7.17 7.24 -1.76
CA PHE A 27 -7.12 6.43 -2.98
C PHE A 27 -5.80 5.69 -3.18
N THR A 28 -4.75 6.01 -2.43
CA THR A 28 -3.46 5.31 -2.52
C THR A 28 -3.12 4.65 -1.20
N VAL A 29 -3.05 5.41 -0.10
CA VAL A 29 -2.57 4.84 1.17
C VAL A 29 -3.57 3.88 1.78
N TYR A 30 -4.84 4.27 1.86
CA TYR A 30 -5.90 3.42 2.41
C TYR A 30 -6.03 2.06 1.71
N PRO A 31 -6.13 1.95 0.36
CA PRO A 31 -6.21 0.64 -0.28
C PRO A 31 -4.95 -0.21 -0.10
N ILE A 32 -3.75 0.39 -0.03
CA ILE A 32 -2.51 -0.34 0.27
C ILE A 32 -2.57 -0.94 1.67
N LEU A 33 -2.95 -0.14 2.68
CA LEU A 33 -3.08 -0.62 4.06
C LEU A 33 -4.16 -1.70 4.18
N LYS A 34 -5.29 -1.53 3.49
CA LYS A 34 -6.36 -2.52 3.46
C LYS A 34 -5.88 -3.83 2.83
N LEU A 35 -5.17 -3.77 1.71
CA LEU A 35 -4.63 -4.96 1.04
C LEU A 35 -3.58 -5.64 1.93
N PHE A 36 -2.70 -4.87 2.57
CA PHE A 36 -1.74 -5.40 3.52
C PHE A 36 -2.44 -6.10 4.68
N TYR A 37 -3.48 -5.50 5.28
CA TYR A 37 -4.28 -6.15 6.32
C TYR A 37 -4.95 -7.44 5.82
N MET A 38 -5.58 -7.41 4.64
CA MET A 38 -6.25 -8.57 4.04
C MET A 38 -5.28 -9.72 3.73
N SER A 39 -4.00 -9.44 3.46
CA SER A 39 -2.99 -10.47 3.18
C SER A 39 -2.78 -11.47 4.33
N PHE A 40 -3.18 -11.11 5.57
CA PHE A 40 -3.11 -11.97 6.75
C PHE A 40 -4.35 -12.84 6.98
N PHE A 41 -5.34 -12.75 6.09
CA PHE A 41 -6.58 -13.52 6.18
C PHE A 41 -6.64 -14.56 5.06
N SER A 42 -7.26 -15.70 5.34
CA SER A 42 -7.51 -16.78 4.39
C SER A 42 -8.72 -16.45 3.52
N GLY A 43 -8.72 -16.94 2.29
CA GLY A 43 -9.82 -16.80 1.35
C GLY A 43 -9.41 -15.99 0.12
N GLU A 44 -10.01 -16.31 -1.02
CA GLU A 44 -9.84 -15.46 -2.20
C GLU A 44 -10.50 -14.10 -1.96
N LEU A 45 -9.98 -13.03 -2.59
CA LEU A 45 -10.53 -11.67 -2.47
C LEU A 45 -12.03 -11.57 -2.82
N TRP A 46 -12.60 -12.60 -3.47
CA TRP A 46 -14.00 -12.72 -3.88
C TRP A 46 -14.80 -13.78 -3.11
N GLU A 47 -14.20 -14.57 -2.22
CA GLU A 47 -14.95 -15.55 -1.43
C GLU A 47 -15.79 -14.87 -0.36
N SER A 48 -17.11 -15.06 -0.44
CA SER A 48 -18.08 -14.58 0.56
C SER A 48 -18.07 -15.39 1.85
N ALA A 49 -17.42 -16.56 1.83
CA ALA A 49 -17.25 -17.45 2.97
C ALA A 49 -16.14 -16.91 3.89
N GLY A 50 -16.51 -15.90 4.69
CA GLY A 50 -15.78 -15.38 5.86
C GLY A 50 -14.26 -15.56 5.88
N ALA A 51 -13.52 -14.50 5.58
CA ALA A 51 -12.07 -14.52 5.67
C ALA A 51 -11.62 -14.78 7.12
N SER A 52 -10.91 -15.89 7.36
CA SER A 52 -10.39 -16.25 8.69
C SER A 52 -8.96 -15.73 8.86
N PHE A 53 -8.56 -15.32 10.05
CA PHE A 53 -7.18 -14.86 10.25
C PHE A 53 -6.20 -16.04 10.16
N CYS A 54 -5.34 -16.06 9.15
CA CYS A 54 -4.35 -17.13 8.91
C CYS A 54 -2.88 -16.68 9.12
N GLY A 55 -2.68 -15.43 9.57
CA GLY A 55 -1.35 -14.89 9.85
C GLY A 55 -0.47 -14.86 8.60
N MET A 56 0.73 -15.44 8.68
CA MET A 56 1.71 -15.43 7.58
C MET A 56 1.57 -16.60 6.59
N GLN A 57 0.52 -17.42 6.70
CA GLN A 57 0.40 -18.64 5.92
C GLN A 57 0.34 -18.39 4.41
N ASN A 58 -0.31 -17.30 3.98
CA ASN A 58 -0.35 -16.89 2.58
C ASN A 58 1.05 -16.57 2.04
N TYR A 59 1.87 -15.88 2.83
CA TYR A 59 3.25 -15.55 2.46
C TYR A 59 4.10 -16.80 2.27
N TYR A 60 3.99 -17.76 3.19
CA TYR A 60 4.70 -19.04 3.07
C TYR A 60 4.28 -19.82 1.82
N LYS A 61 2.98 -19.82 1.50
CA LYS A 61 2.44 -20.46 0.30
C LYS A 61 3.05 -19.84 -0.97
N VAL A 62 3.08 -18.51 -1.07
CA VAL A 62 3.66 -17.80 -2.24
C VAL A 62 5.17 -18.02 -2.32
N LEU A 63 5.91 -17.95 -1.21
CA LEU A 63 7.36 -18.16 -1.21
C LEU A 63 7.78 -19.58 -1.62
N LYS A 64 6.90 -20.58 -1.41
CA LYS A 64 7.11 -21.96 -1.84
C LYS A 64 6.60 -22.26 -3.25
N ASP A 65 5.91 -21.32 -3.87
CA ASP A 65 5.38 -21.52 -5.22
C ASP A 65 6.51 -21.45 -6.25
N GLU A 66 6.68 -22.52 -7.03
CA GLU A 66 7.76 -22.62 -8.03
C GLU A 66 7.65 -21.53 -9.10
N THR A 67 6.42 -21.18 -9.50
CA THR A 67 6.18 -20.15 -10.51
C THR A 67 6.58 -18.78 -9.98
N PHE A 68 6.24 -18.47 -8.72
CA PHE A 68 6.66 -17.25 -8.06
C PHE A 68 8.18 -17.15 -7.96
N GLN A 69 8.87 -18.23 -7.59
CA GLN A 69 10.33 -18.23 -7.49
C GLN A 69 11.01 -17.97 -8.85
N ILE A 70 10.53 -18.62 -9.92
CA ILE A 70 11.03 -18.38 -11.28
C ILE A 70 10.76 -16.94 -11.70
N ALA A 71 9.55 -16.43 -11.48
CA ALA A 71 9.18 -15.06 -11.83
C ALA A 71 10.01 -14.03 -11.05
N LEU A 72 10.29 -14.28 -9.77
CA LEU A 72 11.12 -13.43 -8.93
C LEU A 72 12.57 -13.40 -9.42
N GLN A 73 13.14 -14.56 -9.75
CA GLN A 73 14.48 -14.64 -10.33
C GLN A 73 14.57 -13.87 -11.65
N ASN A 74 13.61 -14.07 -12.55
CA ASN A 74 13.56 -13.34 -13.83
C ASN A 74 13.46 -11.82 -13.62
N THR A 75 12.62 -11.39 -12.68
CA THR A 75 12.45 -9.95 -12.37
C THR A 75 13.76 -9.35 -11.84
N LEU A 76 14.46 -10.06 -10.96
CA LEU A 76 15.75 -9.62 -10.43
C LEU A 76 16.80 -9.56 -11.54
N VAL A 77 16.88 -10.59 -12.39
CA VAL A 77 17.78 -10.62 -13.54
C VAL A 77 17.52 -9.40 -14.43
N TYR A 78 16.30 -9.14 -14.87
CA TYR A 78 16.00 -7.97 -15.71
C TYR A 78 16.18 -6.61 -15.04
N THR A 79 16.11 -6.54 -13.71
CA THR A 79 16.31 -5.27 -12.99
C THR A 79 17.79 -4.89 -12.91
N PHE A 80 18.69 -5.88 -12.83
CA PHE A 80 20.11 -5.66 -12.60
C PHE A 80 21.01 -5.89 -13.82
N LEU A 81 20.51 -6.58 -14.85
CA LEU A 81 21.21 -6.85 -16.11
C LEU A 81 20.90 -5.74 -17.12
#